data_AF-A0A5C1DD69-F1
#
_entry.id   AF-A0A5C1DD69-F1
#
_cell.length_a   1.000
_cell.length_b   1.000
_cell.length_c   1.000
_cell.angle_alpha   90.00
_cell.angle_beta   90.00
_cell.angle_gamma   90.00
#
_symmetry.space_group_name_H-M   'P 1'
#
loop_
_entity.id
_entity.type
_entity.pdbx_description
1 polymer ?
#
loop_
_entity_poly.entity_id
_entity_poly.type
_entity_poly.pdbx_seq_one_letter_code
_entity_poly.pdbx_strand_id
1 'polypeptide(L)'
;MRAFAAMLLLASLPAWAEQPADWVVYQDGSQLQLAIDGNSLWLGKDGLVHFINQERFAAQRYEKAYRLHFSIRRTTGYADCKQYQYVFVGSEYFDRNNKHLFSTMFPVPRYAWKWQPVNEDSVAHAMMKVICDAAGNASQ
;
A
#
# COMPACT_ATOMS: atom_id res chain seq x y z
N MET A 1 -19.64 53.42 16.29
CA MET A 1 -18.63 52.42 16.68
C MET A 1 -19.12 51.06 16.19
N ARG A 2 -18.90 50.79 14.89
CA ARG A 2 -17.99 49.75 14.36
C ARG A 2 -18.31 48.33 14.87
N ALA A 3 -19.21 47.70 14.11
CA ALA A 3 -19.48 46.27 14.11
C ALA A 3 -18.18 45.50 13.81
N PHE A 4 -17.75 44.67 14.77
CA PHE A 4 -16.56 43.81 14.65
C PHE A 4 -16.81 42.52 15.46
N ALA A 5 -17.80 41.72 15.07
CA ALA A 5 -18.03 40.43 15.70
C ALA A 5 -18.88 39.51 14.81
N ALA A 6 -18.47 39.28 13.55
CA ALA A 6 -19.15 38.30 12.70
C ALA A 6 -18.24 37.80 11.57
N MET A 7 -17.07 37.25 11.90
CA MET A 7 -16.22 36.62 10.87
C MET A 7 -15.22 35.61 11.44
N LEU A 8 -15.70 34.57 12.12
CA LEU A 8 -14.83 33.47 12.60
C LEU A 8 -15.49 32.08 12.54
N LEU A 9 -16.55 31.89 11.74
CA LEU A 9 -17.35 30.65 11.72
C LEU A 9 -17.34 29.90 10.38
N LEU A 10 -16.39 30.15 9.48
CA LEU A 10 -16.41 29.60 8.11
C LEU A 10 -15.25 28.66 7.74
N ALA A 11 -14.54 28.07 8.70
CA ALA A 11 -13.37 27.22 8.39
C ALA A 11 -13.36 25.82 9.04
N SER A 12 -14.51 25.27 9.43
CA SER A 12 -14.61 23.85 9.81
C SER A 12 -15.24 23.04 8.66
N LEU A 13 -14.60 23.03 7.49
CA LEU A 13 -14.82 21.91 6.59
C LEU A 13 -14.34 20.66 7.33
N PRO A 14 -15.11 19.56 7.37
CA PRO A 14 -14.56 18.30 7.82
C PRO A 14 -13.39 18.04 6.88
N ALA A 15 -12.17 18.11 7.41
CA ALA A 15 -11.06 17.45 6.75
C ALA A 15 -11.56 16.03 6.56
N TRP A 16 -11.80 15.63 5.32
CA TRP A 16 -11.97 14.22 4.98
C TRP A 16 -10.63 13.60 5.33
N ALA A 17 -10.49 13.24 6.60
CA ALA A 17 -9.34 12.56 7.11
C ALA A 17 -9.25 11.30 6.28
N GLU A 18 -8.15 11.19 5.53
CA GLU A 18 -7.78 9.97 4.84
C GLU A 18 -7.97 8.82 5.84
N GLN A 19 -8.79 7.82 5.47
CA GLN A 19 -9.09 6.75 6.40
C GLN A 19 -7.76 6.13 6.83
N PRO A 20 -7.55 5.90 8.14
CA PRO A 20 -6.32 5.28 8.59
C PRO A 20 -6.20 3.92 7.89
N ALA A 21 -5.01 3.65 7.35
CA ALA A 21 -4.73 2.37 6.71
C ALA A 21 -5.00 1.20 7.67
N ASP A 22 -5.60 0.13 7.15
CA ASP A 22 -5.97 -1.06 7.91
C ASP A 22 -4.90 -2.13 7.72
N TRP A 23 -3.79 -2.00 8.46
CA TRP A 23 -2.62 -2.86 8.25
C TRP A 23 -2.84 -4.30 8.76
N VAL A 24 -3.03 -5.22 7.84
CA VAL A 24 -3.04 -6.67 8.09
C VAL A 24 -1.62 -7.20 7.99
N VAL A 25 -0.97 -7.43 9.13
CA VAL A 25 0.40 -7.96 9.21
C VAL A 25 0.39 -9.47 8.87
N TYR A 26 1.13 -9.86 7.84
CA TYR A 26 1.29 -11.27 7.45
C TYR A 26 2.67 -11.84 7.77
N GLN A 27 3.64 -10.98 8.11
CA GLN A 27 4.94 -11.39 8.65
C GLN A 27 5.45 -10.33 9.61
N ASP A 28 5.81 -10.72 10.83
CA ASP A 28 6.40 -9.83 11.84
C ASP A 28 7.75 -10.38 12.31
N GLY A 29 8.83 -9.82 11.74
CA GLY A 29 10.20 -10.20 12.08
C GLY A 29 10.96 -9.05 12.72
N SER A 30 12.00 -9.38 13.50
CA SER A 30 12.80 -8.38 14.23
C SER A 30 13.49 -7.33 13.35
N GLN A 31 13.69 -7.61 12.06
CA GLN A 31 14.31 -6.71 11.09
C GLN A 31 13.32 -6.11 10.08
N LEU A 32 12.18 -6.76 9.88
CA LEU A 32 11.24 -6.45 8.81
C LEU A 32 9.84 -6.93 9.20
N GLN A 33 8.88 -6.02 9.14
CA GLN A 33 7.47 -6.32 9.19
C GLN A 33 6.84 -6.10 7.82
N LEU A 34 5.98 -7.03 7.43
CA LEU A 34 5.25 -7.00 6.17
C LEU A 34 3.74 -6.99 6.43
N ALA A 35 3.03 -6.09 5.75
CA ALA A 35 1.59 -5.93 5.92
C ALA A 35 0.89 -5.58 4.62
N ILE A 36 -0.38 -5.90 4.51
CA ILE A 36 -1.29 -5.42 3.45
C ILE A 36 -2.20 -4.35 4.05
N ASP A 37 -2.48 -3.29 3.29
CA ASP A 37 -3.55 -2.36 3.66
C ASP A 37 -4.91 -2.93 3.24
N GLY A 38 -5.71 -3.37 4.21
CA GLY A 38 -7.05 -3.94 4.00
C GLY A 38 -7.98 -2.99 3.25
N ASN A 39 -7.87 -1.68 3.50
CA ASN A 39 -8.68 -0.66 2.83
C ASN A 39 -8.29 -0.47 1.35
N SER A 40 -7.12 -0.97 0.94
CA SER A 40 -6.64 -0.89 -0.45
C SER A 40 -7.10 -2.06 -1.33
N LEU A 41 -7.72 -3.09 -0.73
CA LEU A 41 -8.14 -4.31 -1.39
C LEU A 41 -9.45 -4.10 -2.15
N TRP A 42 -9.41 -4.26 -3.47
CA TRP A 42 -10.62 -4.28 -4.31
C TRP A 42 -10.44 -5.12 -5.56
N LEU A 43 -11.51 -5.79 -5.98
CA LEU A 43 -11.54 -6.59 -7.21
C LEU A 43 -11.90 -5.71 -8.42
N GLY A 44 -10.97 -5.61 -9.37
CA GLY A 44 -11.18 -4.91 -10.63
C GLY A 44 -12.07 -5.67 -11.59
N LYS A 45 -12.63 -4.95 -12.57
CA LYS A 45 -13.46 -5.54 -13.64
C LYS A 45 -12.71 -6.54 -14.52
N ASP A 46 -11.39 -6.46 -14.52
CA ASP A 46 -10.50 -7.40 -15.20
C ASP A 46 -10.18 -8.65 -14.38
N GLY A 47 -10.81 -8.81 -13.22
CA GLY A 47 -10.63 -9.95 -12.33
C GLY A 47 -9.36 -9.92 -11.50
N LEU A 48 -8.63 -8.80 -11.50
CA LEU A 48 -7.43 -8.62 -10.69
C LEU A 48 -7.75 -7.91 -9.37
N VAL A 49 -7.09 -8.33 -8.30
CA VAL A 49 -7.24 -7.70 -6.99
C VAL A 49 -6.15 -6.64 -6.85
N HIS A 50 -6.54 -5.38 -6.71
CA HIS A 50 -5.62 -4.31 -6.36
C HIS A 50 -5.25 -4.40 -4.88
N PHE A 51 -4.01 -4.08 -4.53
CA PHE A 51 -3.55 -4.04 -3.14
C PHE A 51 -2.37 -3.09 -2.95
N ILE A 52 -2.16 -2.67 -1.70
CA ILE A 52 -0.95 -1.99 -1.23
C ILE A 52 -0.27 -2.89 -0.19
N ASN A 53 0.98 -3.25 -0.47
CA ASN A 53 1.86 -3.94 0.47
C ASN A 53 2.80 -2.94 1.15
N GLN A 54 3.04 -3.09 2.45
CA GLN A 54 3.99 -2.31 3.22
C GLN A 54 5.12 -3.19 3.73
N GLU A 55 6.34 -2.71 3.51
CA GLU A 55 7.56 -3.19 4.15
C GLU A 55 8.01 -2.13 5.16
N ARG A 56 8.09 -2.51 6.44
CA ARG A 56 8.61 -1.66 7.52
C ARG A 56 9.90 -2.26 8.06
N PHE A 57 11.01 -1.53 7.87
CA PHE A 57 12.35 -1.98 8.25
C PHE A 57 12.73 -1.46 9.63
N ALA A 58 13.37 -2.29 10.45
CA ALA A 58 13.92 -1.86 11.74
C ALA A 58 15.06 -0.84 11.55
N ALA A 59 15.94 -1.11 10.59
CA ALA A 59 17.03 -0.21 10.20
C ALA A 59 16.71 0.53 8.89
N GLN A 60 17.21 1.76 8.78
CA GLN A 60 17.04 2.58 7.58
C GLN A 60 17.70 1.89 6.37
N ARG A 61 16.99 1.88 5.24
CA ARG A 61 17.44 1.35 3.96
C ARG A 61 17.83 2.50 3.03
N TYR A 62 18.61 2.19 2.00
CA TYR A 62 18.98 3.12 0.94
C TYR A 62 18.52 2.59 -0.41
N GLU A 63 17.73 3.37 -1.13
CA GLU A 63 17.35 3.10 -2.51
C GLU A 63 18.28 3.86 -3.45
N LYS A 64 19.10 3.12 -4.19
CA LYS A 64 20.14 3.70 -5.04
C LYS A 64 19.55 4.43 -6.23
N ALA A 65 18.45 3.92 -6.81
CA ALA A 65 17.84 4.50 -8.00
C ALA A 65 17.37 5.95 -7.76
N TYR A 66 16.92 6.24 -6.54
CA TYR A 66 16.41 7.56 -6.13
C TYR A 66 17.34 8.30 -5.18
N ARG A 67 18.49 7.71 -4.84
CA ARG A 67 19.46 8.21 -3.85
C ARG A 67 18.80 8.58 -2.51
N LEU A 68 17.87 7.74 -2.06
CA LEU A 68 16.97 8.03 -0.94
C LEU A 68 17.20 7.09 0.24
N HIS A 69 17.22 7.63 1.45
CA HIS A 69 17.13 6.82 2.66
C HIS A 69 15.69 6.74 3.18
N PHE A 70 15.21 5.54 3.49
CA PHE A 70 13.82 5.30 3.91
C PHE A 70 13.74 4.22 5.00
N SER A 71 12.63 4.17 5.74
CA SER A 71 12.37 3.10 6.71
C SER A 71 11.11 2.30 6.39
N ILE A 72 10.26 2.82 5.50
CA ILE A 72 9.03 2.17 5.08
C ILE A 72 8.94 2.28 3.57
N ARG A 73 8.62 1.17 2.91
CA ARG A 73 8.25 1.15 1.48
C ARG A 73 6.83 0.63 1.37
N ARG A 74 5.99 1.32 0.61
CA ARG A 74 4.66 0.85 0.22
C ARG A 74 4.66 0.58 -1.27
N THR A 75 4.19 -0.58 -1.69
CA THR A 75 4.18 -1.00 -3.09
C THR A 75 2.75 -1.27 -3.53
N THR A 76 2.31 -0.57 -4.57
CA THR A 76 1.05 -0.86 -5.25
C THR A 76 1.21 -2.10 -6.11
N GLY A 77 0.27 -3.02 -6.03
CA GLY A 77 0.28 -4.24 -6.81
C GLY A 77 -1.08 -4.71 -7.26
N TYR A 78 -1.05 -5.70 -8.15
CA TYR A 78 -2.21 -6.44 -8.61
C TYR A 78 -1.96 -7.93 -8.44
N ALA A 79 -2.96 -8.66 -7.94
CA ALA A 79 -2.94 -10.11 -7.81
C ALA A 79 -3.95 -10.75 -8.76
N ASP A 80 -3.52 -11.81 -9.44
CA ASP A 80 -4.41 -12.74 -10.12
C ASP A 80 -4.56 -13.96 -9.20
N CYS A 81 -5.67 -14.00 -8.46
CA CYS A 81 -5.96 -15.08 -7.52
C CYS A 81 -6.31 -16.41 -8.21
N LYS A 82 -6.65 -16.40 -9.51
CA LYS A 82 -6.91 -17.63 -10.27
C LYS A 82 -5.61 -18.29 -10.71
N GLN A 83 -4.63 -17.50 -11.13
CA GLN A 83 -3.29 -17.99 -11.52
C GLN A 83 -2.28 -17.98 -10.36
N TYR A 84 -2.69 -17.49 -9.19
CA TYR A 84 -1.89 -17.41 -7.96
C TYR A 84 -0.54 -16.70 -8.17
N GLN A 85 -0.62 -15.50 -8.73
CA GLN A 85 0.53 -14.66 -9.07
C GLN A 85 0.24 -13.19 -8.79
N TYR A 86 1.29 -12.39 -8.65
CA TYR A 86 1.16 -10.95 -8.42
C TYR A 86 2.16 -10.13 -9.23
N VAL A 87 1.93 -8.82 -9.28
CA VAL A 87 2.86 -7.85 -9.86
C VAL A 87 2.88 -6.60 -9.01
N PHE A 88 4.06 -6.00 -8.83
CA PHE A 88 4.20 -4.65 -8.30
C PHE A 88 4.37 -3.64 -9.42
N VAL A 89 3.65 -2.53 -9.32
CA VAL A 89 3.58 -1.52 -10.38
C VAL A 89 4.03 -0.15 -9.93
N GLY A 90 4.08 0.13 -8.63
CA GLY A 90 4.46 1.43 -8.08
C GLY A 90 5.08 1.29 -6.70
N SER A 91 5.79 2.32 -6.26
CA SER A 91 6.40 2.35 -4.94
C SER A 91 6.40 3.74 -4.33
N GLU A 92 6.15 3.80 -3.04
CA GLU A 92 6.18 4.99 -2.21
C GLU A 92 7.10 4.73 -1.01
N TYR A 93 7.81 5.77 -0.58
CA TYR A 93 8.87 5.68 0.40
C TYR A 93 8.63 6.69 1.51
N PHE A 94 8.79 6.24 2.75
CA PHE A 94 8.54 7.05 3.94
C PHE A 94 9.68 6.90 4.95
N ASP A 95 9.82 7.90 5.81
CA ASP A 95 10.67 7.81 6.98
C ASP A 95 10.05 6.92 8.08
N ARG A 96 10.74 6.79 9.21
CA ARG A 96 10.27 5.96 10.34
C ARG A 96 8.95 6.46 10.95
N ASN A 97 8.66 7.75 10.82
CA ASN A 97 7.50 8.44 11.38
C ASN A 97 6.32 8.50 10.39
N ASN A 98 6.34 7.70 9.31
CA ASN A 98 5.37 7.77 8.21
C ASN A 98 5.37 9.10 7.44
N LYS A 99 6.41 9.93 7.55
CA LYS A 99 6.51 11.11 6.68
C LYS A 99 6.87 10.66 5.27
N HIS A 100 6.06 11.06 4.29
CA HIS A 100 6.32 10.81 2.88
C HIS A 100 7.64 11.44 2.44
N LEU A 101 8.41 10.69 1.64
CA LEU A 101 9.70 11.12 1.10
C LEU A 101 9.69 11.15 -0.44
N PHE A 102 9.11 10.13 -1.06
CA PHE A 102 9.13 9.96 -2.51
C PHE A 102 8.06 8.96 -2.97
N SER A 103 7.53 9.17 -4.19
CA SER A 103 6.70 8.19 -4.91
C SER A 103 7.16 8.08 -6.35
N THR A 104 7.08 6.86 -6.91
CA THR A 104 7.20 6.67 -8.36
C THR A 104 6.07 7.42 -9.06
N MET A 105 6.40 8.29 -10.03
CA MET A 105 5.41 9.16 -10.67
C MET A 105 4.35 8.41 -11.49
N PHE A 106 4.73 7.32 -12.14
CA PHE A 106 3.84 6.54 -13.00
C PHE A 106 3.94 5.06 -12.65
N PRO A 107 2.81 4.33 -12.57
CA PRO A 107 2.86 2.90 -12.43
C PRO A 107 3.44 2.27 -13.70
N VAL A 108 4.09 1.11 -13.55
CA VAL A 108 4.54 0.30 -14.68
C VAL A 108 3.32 -0.01 -15.56
N PRO A 109 3.36 0.30 -16.87
CA PRO A 109 2.22 0.06 -17.74
C PRO A 109 1.96 -1.43 -17.92
N ARG A 110 0.69 -1.80 -18.11
CA ARG A 110 0.22 -3.21 -18.09
C ARG A 110 0.96 -4.13 -19.07
N TYR A 111 1.31 -3.64 -20.25
CA TYR A 111 2.06 -4.44 -21.24
C TYR A 111 3.47 -4.81 -20.79
N ALA A 112 4.02 -4.13 -19.78
CA ALA A 112 5.36 -4.35 -19.23
C ALA A 112 5.34 -5.03 -17.86
N TRP A 113 4.17 -5.49 -17.40
CA TRP A 113 4.04 -6.19 -16.13
C TRP A 113 4.83 -7.49 -16.13
N LYS A 114 5.56 -7.70 -15.04
CA LYS A 114 6.33 -8.92 -14.80
C LYS A 114 5.70 -9.69 -13.66
N TRP A 115 4.79 -10.60 -14.01
CA TRP A 115 4.11 -11.46 -13.06
C TRP A 115 5.10 -12.34 -12.29
N GLN A 116 4.90 -12.42 -10.99
CA GLN A 116 5.64 -13.26 -10.06
C GLN A 116 4.72 -14.42 -9.64
N PRO A 117 4.99 -15.65 -10.10
CA PRO A 117 4.28 -16.81 -9.58
C PRO A 117 4.62 -17.02 -8.10
N VAL A 118 3.67 -17.51 -7.33
CA VAL A 118 3.84 -17.70 -5.88
C VAL A 118 3.89 -19.19 -5.54
N ASN A 119 4.96 -19.57 -4.83
CA ASN A 119 5.14 -20.91 -4.28
C ASN A 119 4.66 -20.95 -2.83
N GLU A 120 4.08 -22.06 -2.39
CA GLU A 120 3.49 -22.21 -1.05
C GLU A 120 4.47 -21.98 0.10
N ASP A 121 5.74 -22.38 -0.07
CA ASP A 121 6.78 -22.22 0.96
C ASP A 121 7.39 -20.79 1.02
N SER A 122 6.83 -19.83 0.27
CA SER A 122 7.37 -18.48 0.17
C SER A 122 6.64 -17.47 1.06
N VAL A 123 7.33 -16.40 1.45
CA VAL A 123 6.70 -15.24 2.11
C VAL A 123 5.58 -14.63 1.26
N ALA A 124 5.72 -14.68 -0.06
CA ALA A 124 4.69 -14.21 -0.98
C ALA A 124 3.40 -15.05 -0.89
N HIS A 125 3.46 -16.31 -0.43
CA HIS A 125 2.26 -17.12 -0.17
C HIS A 125 1.43 -16.53 0.96
N ALA A 126 2.05 -16.14 2.07
CA ALA A 126 1.35 -15.49 3.19
C ALA A 126 0.68 -14.18 2.74
N MET A 127 1.37 -13.39 1.93
CA MET A 127 0.82 -12.18 1.31
C MET A 127 -0.39 -12.50 0.41
N MET A 128 -0.23 -13.44 -0.54
CA MET A 128 -1.28 -13.82 -1.48
C MET A 128 -2.49 -14.43 -0.78
N LYS A 129 -2.29 -15.17 0.31
CA LYS A 129 -3.38 -15.71 1.12
C LYS A 129 -4.26 -14.59 1.67
N VAL A 130 -3.67 -13.56 2.27
CA VAL A 130 -4.43 -12.39 2.77
C VAL A 130 -5.20 -11.71 1.64
N ILE A 131 -4.55 -11.46 0.50
CA ILE A 131 -5.16 -10.78 -0.64
C ILE A 131 -6.32 -11.59 -1.23
N CYS A 132 -6.11 -12.89 -1.47
CA CYS A 132 -7.10 -13.71 -2.15
C CYS A 132 -8.24 -14.17 -1.26
N ASP A 133 -8.00 -14.37 0.05
CA ASP A 133 -9.08 -14.63 1.00
C ASP A 133 -10.03 -13.41 1.08
N ALA A 134 -9.47 -12.18 1.09
CA ALA A 134 -10.26 -10.95 1.06
C ALA A 134 -11.05 -10.80 -0.26
N ALA A 135 -10.45 -11.14 -1.39
CA ALA A 135 -11.13 -11.11 -2.69
C ALA A 135 -12.28 -12.13 -2.80
N GLY A 136 -12.12 -13.31 -2.22
CA GLY A 136 -13.20 -14.30 -2.11
C GLY A 136 -14.39 -13.77 -1.32
N ASN A 137 -14.13 -13.05 -0.23
CA ASN A 137 -15.17 -12.40 0.58
C ASN A 137 -15.83 -11.21 -0.13
N ALA A 138 -15.11 -10.50 -1.00
CA ALA A 138 -15.65 -9.37 -1.78
C ALA A 138 -16.52 -9.80 -2.98
N SER A 139 -16.53 -11.09 -3.32
CA SER A 139 -17.31 -11.66 -4.44
C SER A 139 -18.68 -12.23 -4.04
N GLN A 140 -19.03 -12.17 -2.75
CA GLN A 140 -20.33 -12.55 -2.18
C GLN A 140 -21.18 -11.30 -1.92
#